data_AF-A0A327PCE5-F1
#
_entry.id   AF-A0A327PCE5-F1
#
_cell.length_a   1.000
_cell.length_b   1.000
_cell.length_c   1.000
_cell.angle_alpha   90.00
_cell.angle_beta   90.00
_cell.angle_gamma   90.00
#
_symmetry.space_group_name_H-M   'P 1'
#
loop_
_entity.id
_entity.type
_entity.pdbx_description
1 polymer ?
#
loop_
_entity_poly.entity_id
_entity_poly.type
_entity_poly.pdbx_seq_one_letter_code
_entity_poly.pdbx_strand_id
1 'polypeptide(L)' 'MAKDLITEALQTIHLQHGKDLKEVGQYLNMKYRIDAEPMVLQKRLQKMLQEGKAVA' A
#
# COMPACT_ATOMS: atom_id res chain seq x y z
N MET A 1 -11.35 6.38 -11.10
CA MET A 1 -11.42 6.55 -9.64
C MET A 1 -10.05 6.98 -9.15
N ALA A 2 -9.96 8.06 -8.37
CA ALA A 2 -8.69 8.41 -7.73
C ALA A 2 -8.30 7.26 -6.80
N LYS A 3 -7.08 6.72 -6.95
CA LYS A 3 -6.55 5.72 -6.01
C LYS A 3 -6.27 6.43 -4.69
N ASP A 4 -6.65 5.82 -3.57
CA ASP A 4 -6.30 6.39 -2.26
C ASP A 4 -4.78 6.34 -2.05
N LEU A 5 -4.27 7.25 -1.21
CA LEU A 5 -2.84 7.42 -0.96
C LEU A 5 -2.17 6.14 -0.42
N ILE A 6 -2.90 5.29 0.31
CA ILE A 6 -2.38 4.02 0.83
C ILE A 6 -2.18 3.04 -0.32
N THR A 7 -3.14 2.93 -1.23
CA THR A 7 -3.05 2.11 -2.43
C THR A 7 -1.90 2.57 -3.34
N GLU A 8 -1.74 3.89 -3.55
CA GLU A 8 -0.63 4.43 -4.36
C GLU A 8 0.73 4.13 -3.73
N ALA A 9 0.86 4.30 -2.41
CA ALA A 9 2.08 3.99 -1.69
C ALA A 9 2.40 2.49 -1.74
N LEU A 10 1.41 1.61 -1.55
CA LEU A 10 1.60 0.16 -1.68
C LEU A 10 2.01 -0.25 -3.10
N GLN A 11 1.43 0.36 -4.13
CA GLN A 11 1.81 0.07 -5.53
C GLN A 11 3.23 0.52 -5.82
N THR A 12 3.57 1.75 -5.46
CA THR A 12 4.86 2.34 -5.82
C THR A 12 5.98 1.74 -4.97
N ILE A 13 5.83 1.78 -3.65
CA ILE A 13 6.92 1.43 -2.73
C ILE A 13 7.06 -0.08 -2.59
N HIS A 14 5.97 -0.79 -2.33
CA HIS A 14 6.03 -2.24 -2.12
C HIS A 14 6.05 -3.02 -3.43
N LEU A 15 5.07 -2.82 -4.31
CA LEU A 15 4.92 -3.65 -5.51
C LEU A 15 5.91 -3.32 -6.63
N GLN A 16 6.24 -2.04 -6.86
CA GLN A 16 7.20 -1.64 -7.90
C GLN A 16 8.65 -1.64 -7.41
N HIS A 17 8.93 -1.14 -6.21
CA HIS A 17 10.30 -1.04 -5.68
C HIS A 17 10.72 -2.20 -4.77
N GLY A 18 9.82 -3.13 -4.43
CA GLY A 18 10.14 -4.31 -3.62
C GLY A 18 10.44 -4.01 -2.14
N LYS A 19 10.12 -2.80 -1.67
CA LYS A 19 10.34 -2.38 -0.28
C LYS A 19 9.33 -3.02 0.66
N ASP A 20 9.66 -3.13 1.95
CA ASP A 20 8.74 -3.75 2.91
C ASP A 20 7.55 -2.83 3.30
N LEU A 21 6.55 -3.39 3.99
CA LEU A 21 5.38 -2.62 4.44
C LEU A 21 5.71 -1.58 5.51
N LYS A 22 6.82 -1.72 6.23
CA LYS A 22 7.27 -0.73 7.22
C LYS A 22 7.75 0.53 6.50
N GLU A 23 8.46 0.41 5.40
CA GLU A 23 8.85 1.54 4.56
C GLU A 23 7.64 2.24 3.94
N VAL A 24 6.60 1.49 3.55
CA VAL A 24 5.32 2.08 3.09
C VAL A 24 4.69 2.92 4.20
N GLY A 25 4.60 2.38 5.42
CA GLY A 25 4.05 3.10 6.58
C GLY A 25 4.86 4.34 6.94
N GLN A 26 6.19 4.25 6.92
CA GLN A 26 7.08 5.39 7.15
C GLN A 26 6.86 6.49 6.11
N TYR A 27 6.76 6.14 4.82
CA TYR A 27 6.50 7.11 3.77
C TYR A 27 5.14 7.80 3.94
N LEU A 28 4.08 7.03 4.25
CA LEU A 28 2.75 7.56 4.49
C LEU A 28 2.74 8.55 5.67
N ASN A 29 3.46 8.22 6.74
CA ASN A 29 3.57 9.10 7.90
C ASN A 29 4.38 10.37 7.56
N MET A 30 5.55 10.21 6.93
CA MET A 30 6.44 11.34 6.63
C MET A 30 5.84 12.32 5.62
N LYS A 31 5.25 11.80 4.53
CA LYS A 31 4.77 12.63 3.42
C LYS A 31 3.35 13.13 3.62
N TYR A 32 2.48 12.30 4.22
CA TYR A 32 1.05 12.57 4.28
C TYR A 32 0.49 12.64 5.71
N ARG A 33 1.34 12.48 6.74
CA ARG A 33 0.92 12.42 8.16
C ARG A 33 -0.12 11.33 8.45
N ILE A 34 -0.09 10.26 7.67
CA ILE A 34 -0.96 9.11 7.83
C ILE A 34 -0.22 8.07 8.66
N ASP A 35 -0.71 7.81 9.87
CA ASP A 35 -0.26 6.67 10.66
C ASP A 35 -1.06 5.43 10.27
N ALA A 36 -0.47 4.60 9.41
CA ALA A 36 -1.10 3.39 8.92
C ALA A 36 -0.55 2.17 9.67
N GLU A 37 -1.42 1.53 10.45
CA GLU A 37 -1.05 0.31 11.15
C GLU A 37 -0.61 -0.79 10.17
N PRO A 38 0.43 -1.58 10.50
CA PRO A 38 0.94 -2.64 9.63
C PRO A 38 -0.15 -3.64 9.18
N MET A 39 -1.09 -3.99 10.07
CA MET A 39 -2.21 -4.88 9.74
C MET A 39 -3.15 -4.27 8.69
N VAL A 40 -3.34 -2.95 8.68
CA VAL A 40 -4.17 -2.24 7.69
C VAL A 40 -3.48 -2.28 6.33
N LEU A 41 -2.18 -2.00 6.28
CA LEU A 41 -1.37 -2.08 5.05
C LEU A 41 -1.39 -3.49 4.46
N GLN A 42 -1.23 -4.51 5.32
CA GLN A 42 -1.27 -5.91 4.90
C GLN A 42 -2.65 -6.31 4.34
N LYS A 43 -3.74 -5.97 5.03
CA LYS A 43 -5.11 -6.24 4.55
C LYS A 43 -5.39 -5.54 3.22
N ARG A 44 -4.93 -4.29 3.06
CA ARG A 44 -5.11 -3.52 1.82
C ARG A 44 -4.34 -4.16 0.67
N LEU A 45 -3.09 -4.55 0.91
CA LEU A 45 -2.27 -5.27 -0.06
C LEU A 45 -2.93 -6.60 -0.49
N GLN A 46 -3.42 -7.39 0.47
CA GLN A 46 -4.10 -8.65 0.16
C GLN A 46 -5.33 -8.44 -0.73
N LYS A 47 -6.17 -7.43 -0.43
CA LYS A 47 -7.31 -7.07 -1.29
C LYS A 47 -6.86 -6.70 -2.70
N MET A 48 -5.84 -5.85 -2.83
CA MET A 48 -5.32 -5.44 -4.14
C MET A 48 -4.82 -6.63 -4.96
N LEU A 49 -4.13 -7.59 -4.32
CA LEU A 49 -3.64 -8.79 -4.99
C LEU A 49 -4.77 -9.76 -5.37
N GLN A 50 -5.84 -9.83 -4.58
CA GLN A 50 -7.02 -10.64 -4.90
C GLN A 50 -7.83 -10.02 -6.05
N GLU A 51 -8.05 -8.71 -6.02
CA GLU A 51 -8.74 -7.97 -7.08
C GLU A 51 -7.96 -8.01 -8.41
N GLY A 52 -6.63 -7.89 -8.36
CA GLY A 52 -5.78 -7.99 -9.55
C GLY A 52 -5.72 -9.39 -10.17
N LYS A 53 -5.97 -10.44 -9.38
CA LYS A 53 -6.06 -11.83 -9.87
C LYS A 53 -7.41 -12.18 -10.48
N ALA A 54 -8.47 -11.46 -10.12
CA ALA A 54 -9.82 -11.70 -10.66
C ALA A 54 -10.00 -11.19 -12.10
N VAL A 55 -9.04 -10.42 -12.62
CA VAL A 55 -9.04 -9.84 -13.98
C VAL A 55 -7.97 -10.51 -14.87
N ALA A 56 -7.28 -11.55 -14.39
CA ALA A 56 -6.24 -12.28 -15.10
C ALA A 56 -6.72 -13.62 -15.65
#